data_AF-A0A9N8R692-F1
#
_entry.id   AF-A0A9N8R692-F1
#
_cell.length_a   1.000
_cell.length_b   1.000
_cell.length_c   1.000
_cell.angle_alpha   90.00
_cell.angle_beta   90.00
_cell.angle_gamma   90.00
#
_symmetry.space_group_name_H-M   'P 1'
#
loop_
_entity.id
_entity.type
_entity.pdbx_description
1 polymer ?
#
loop_
_entity_poly.entity_id
_entity_poly.type
_entity_poly.pdbx_seq_one_letter_code
_entity_poly.pdbx_strand_id
1 'polypeptide(L)'
;MTLTLHERGLFTWTEWATFLNQAINDAQAAGDPDHGNTYYSHWLTALERICAFKELLTGDMLLQRQNEWDIAARHTPHGQPIVLE
;
A
#
# COMPACT_ATOMS: atom_id res chain seq x y z
N MET A 1 8.27 -1.30 4.33
CA MET A 1 7.30 -0.21 4.63
C MET A 1 6.50 -0.51 5.89
N THR A 2 5.66 -1.56 5.92
CA THR A 2 4.84 -1.91 7.10
C THR A 2 5.64 -2.08 8.39
N LEU A 3 6.74 -2.85 8.35
CA LEU A 3 7.61 -3.04 9.52
C LEU A 3 8.14 -1.72 10.08
N THR A 4 8.66 -0.85 9.22
CA THR A 4 9.20 0.46 9.62
C THR A 4 8.15 1.36 10.28
N LEU A 5 6.91 1.34 9.78
CA LEU A 5 5.83 2.13 10.38
C LEU A 5 5.41 1.58 11.74
N HIS A 6 5.38 0.25 11.88
CA HIS A 6 5.17 -0.41 13.17
C HIS A 6 6.30 -0.11 14.17
N GLU A 7 7.57 -0.22 13.76
CA GLU A 7 8.74 0.10 14.61
C GLU A 7 8.75 1.56 15.07
N ARG A 8 8.17 2.47 14.26
CA ARG A 8 7.96 3.87 14.63
C ARG A 8 6.73 4.11 15.50
N GLY A 9 5.99 3.06 15.86
CA GLY A 9 4.82 3.13 16.75
C GLY A 9 3.57 3.74 16.10
N LEU A 10 3.49 3.82 14.77
CA LEU A 10 2.36 4.46 14.08
C LEU A 10 1.09 3.59 14.09
N PHE A 11 1.26 2.27 14.25
CA PHE A 11 0.20 1.32 14.53
C PHE A 11 0.77 0.09 15.22
N THR A 12 -0.10 -0.69 15.85
CA THR A 12 0.19 -1.98 16.47
C THR A 12 -0.06 -3.15 15.51
N TRP A 13 0.51 -4.32 15.80
CA TRP A 13 0.22 -5.53 15.02
C TRP A 13 -1.26 -5.96 15.07
N THR A 14 -1.97 -5.67 16.15
CA THR A 14 -3.41 -5.97 16.28
C THR A 14 -4.23 -5.10 15.31
N GLU A 15 -3.92 -3.81 15.22
CA GLU A 15 -4.54 -2.93 14.23
C GLU A 15 -4.20 -3.39 12.82
N TRP A 16 -2.92 -3.68 12.53
CA TRP A 16 -2.50 -4.23 11.24
C TRP A 16 -3.28 -5.48 10.83
N ALA A 17 -3.40 -6.47 11.74
CA ALA A 17 -4.14 -7.70 11.48
C ALA A 17 -5.62 -7.42 11.16
N THR A 18 -6.21 -6.41 11.80
CA THR A 18 -7.60 -6.03 11.56
C THR A 18 -7.78 -5.48 10.14
N PHE A 19 -6.95 -4.54 9.73
CA PHE A 19 -7.00 -3.96 8.39
C PHE A 19 -6.66 -4.98 7.29
N LEU A 20 -5.70 -5.88 7.53
CA LEU A 20 -5.34 -6.93 6.58
C LEU A 20 -6.49 -7.92 6.37
N ASN A 21 -7.11 -8.39 7.44
CA ASN A 21 -8.28 -9.28 7.34
C ASN A 21 -9.44 -8.61 6.59
N GLN A 22 -9.70 -7.33 6.85
CA GLN A 22 -10.73 -6.58 6.12
C GLN A 22 -10.40 -6.49 4.62
N ALA A 23 -9.15 -6.18 4.25
CA ALA A 23 -8.75 -6.09 2.85
C ALA A 23 -8.89 -7.43 2.10
N ILE A 24 -8.56 -8.55 2.76
CA ILE A 24 -8.73 -9.89 2.21
C ILE A 24 -10.22 -10.21 2.03
N ASN A 25 -11.04 -9.99 3.06
CA ASN A 25 -12.47 -10.26 3.00
C ASN A 25 -13.17 -9.45 1.91
N ASP A 26 -12.82 -8.17 1.76
CA ASP A 26 -13.37 -7.30 0.71
C ASP A 26 -13.00 -7.81 -0.69
N ALA A 27 -11.76 -8.27 -0.88
CA ALA A 27 -11.31 -8.80 -2.16
C ALA A 27 -11.98 -10.15 -2.48
N GLN A 28 -12.12 -11.04 -1.51
CA GLN A 28 -12.85 -12.29 -1.66
C GLN A 28 -14.33 -12.02 -2.02
N ALA A 29 -14.96 -11.04 -1.36
CA ALA A 29 -16.32 -10.60 -1.70
C ALA A 29 -16.42 -10.02 -3.11
N ALA A 30 -15.34 -9.41 -3.63
CA ALA A 30 -15.23 -8.93 -5.01
C ALA A 30 -14.90 -10.02 -6.04
N GLY A 31 -14.81 -11.28 -5.62
CA GLY A 31 -14.59 -12.44 -6.50
C GLY A 31 -13.14 -12.88 -6.64
N ASP A 32 -12.24 -12.42 -5.76
CA ASP A 32 -10.88 -12.96 -5.68
C ASP A 32 -10.92 -14.41 -5.15
N PRO A 33 -10.48 -15.41 -5.93
CA PRO A 33 -10.47 -16.80 -5.51
C PRO A 33 -9.37 -17.11 -4.47
N ASP A 34 -8.56 -16.12 -4.09
CA ASP A 34 -7.51 -16.21 -3.06
C ASP A 34 -6.48 -17.31 -3.38
N HIS A 35 -5.96 -17.29 -4.60
CA HIS A 35 -4.86 -18.18 -5.02
C HIS A 35 -3.49 -17.67 -4.54
N GLY A 36 -3.45 -16.64 -3.69
CA GLY A 36 -2.23 -16.00 -3.17
C GLY A 36 -1.49 -15.09 -4.16
N ASN A 37 -1.91 -15.03 -5.43
CA ASN A 37 -1.35 -14.14 -6.45
C ASN A 37 -1.69 -12.66 -6.21
N THR A 38 -2.72 -12.38 -5.41
CA THR A 38 -3.20 -11.04 -5.04
C THR A 38 -2.81 -10.63 -3.61
N TYR A 39 -2.05 -11.48 -2.91
CA TYR A 39 -1.67 -11.26 -1.51
C TYR A 39 -1.01 -9.89 -1.26
N TYR A 40 -0.05 -9.50 -2.11
CA TYR A 40 0.61 -8.21 -1.99
C TYR A 40 -0.33 -7.03 -2.28
N SER A 41 -1.36 -7.22 -3.09
CA SER A 41 -2.41 -6.22 -3.29
C SER A 41 -3.22 -6.04 -2.02
N HIS A 42 -3.65 -7.11 -1.36
CA HIS A 42 -4.34 -7.02 -0.07
C HIS A 42 -3.46 -6.36 1.01
N TRP A 43 -2.17 -6.71 1.04
CA TRP A 43 -1.20 -6.09 1.91
C TRP A 43 -1.10 -4.58 1.68
N LEU A 44 -0.97 -4.15 0.42
CA LEU A 44 -0.88 -2.73 0.07
C LEU A 44 -2.17 -1.99 0.43
N THR A 45 -3.34 -2.55 0.10
CA THR A 45 -4.64 -1.98 0.46
C THR A 45 -4.79 -1.81 1.97
N ALA A 46 -4.40 -2.81 2.75
CA ALA A 46 -4.42 -2.73 4.21
C ALA A 46 -3.51 -1.61 4.74
N LEU A 47 -2.32 -1.46 4.15
CA LEU A 47 -1.35 -0.43 4.52
C LEU A 47 -1.85 0.98 4.21
N GLU A 48 -2.42 1.19 3.03
CA GLU A 48 -3.01 2.47 2.64
C GLU A 48 -4.18 2.84 3.56
N ARG A 49 -5.06 1.87 3.85
CA ARG A 49 -6.23 2.08 4.73
C ARG A 49 -5.83 2.44 6.16
N ILE A 50 -4.89 1.71 6.78
CA ILE A 50 -4.48 2.02 8.15
C ILE A 50 -3.76 3.37 8.23
N CYS A 51 -2.94 3.71 7.24
CA CYS A 51 -2.27 5.02 7.20
C CYS A 51 -3.26 6.16 6.96
N ALA A 52 -4.28 5.98 6.13
CA ALA A 52 -5.36 6.96 5.94
C ALA A 52 -6.20 7.12 7.22
N PHE A 53 -6.56 6.01 7.88
CA PHE A 53 -7.27 6.02 9.16
C PHE A 53 -6.51 6.75 10.27
N LYS A 54 -5.17 6.68 10.25
CA LYS A 54 -4.27 7.38 11.16
C LYS A 54 -3.92 8.81 10.71
N GLU A 55 -4.53 9.30 9.63
CA GLU A 55 -4.27 10.62 9.04
C GLU A 55 -2.80 10.86 8.63
N LEU A 56 -2.05 9.77 8.37
CA LEU A 56 -0.65 9.81 7.95
C LEU A 56 -0.49 10.03 6.45
N LEU A 57 -1.55 9.81 5.68
CA LEU A 57 -1.65 10.07 4.26
C LEU A 57 -3.07 10.52 3.90
N THR A 58 -3.16 11.35 2.88
CA THR A 58 -4.44 11.69 2.23
C THR A 58 -4.53 11.03 0.86
N GLY A 59 -5.74 10.93 0.31
CA GLY A 59 -5.95 10.45 -1.06
C GLY A 59 -5.16 11.27 -2.08
N ASP A 60 -5.09 12.59 -1.90
CA ASP A 60 -4.33 13.49 -2.77
C ASP A 60 -2.83 13.21 -2.71
N MET A 61 -2.27 12.97 -1.51
CA MET A 61 -0.85 12.60 -1.36
C MET A 61 -0.53 11.27 -2.04
N LEU A 62 -1.44 10.30 -1.96
CA LEU A 62 -1.27 8.99 -2.60
C LEU A 62 -1.32 9.11 -4.12
N LEU A 63 -2.30 9.87 -4.64
CA LEU A 63 -2.44 10.13 -6.07
C LEU A 63 -1.23 10.87 -6.63
N GLN A 64 -0.77 11.91 -5.92
CA GLN A 64 0.43 12.64 -6.30
C GLN A 64 1.63 11.70 -6.37
N ARG A 65 1.83 10.87 -5.35
CA ARG A 65 2.97 9.93 -5.32
C ARG A 65 2.89 8.90 -6.45
N GLN A 66 1.71 8.40 -6.77
CA GLN A 66 1.50 7.49 -7.90
C GLN A 66 1.88 8.16 -9.23
N ASN A 67 1.48 9.40 -9.43
CA ASN A 67 1.81 10.16 -10.64
C ASN A 67 3.31 10.43 -10.76
N GLU A 68 3.97 10.83 -9.66
CA GLU A 68 5.43 11.01 -9.62
C GLU A 68 6.16 9.73 -10.03
N TRP A 69 5.72 8.57 -9.52
CA TRP A 69 6.27 7.27 -9.89
C TRP A 69 6.04 6.90 -11.36
N ASP A 70 4.82 7.11 -11.90
CA ASP A 70 4.51 6.81 -13.30
C ASP A 70 5.36 7.69 -14.25
N ILE A 71 5.48 8.98 -13.94
CA ILE A 71 6.34 9.90 -14.67
C ILE A 71 7.80 9.43 -14.59
N ALA A 72 8.33 9.18 -13.39
CA ALA A 72 9.72 8.78 -13.21
C ALA A 72 10.05 7.45 -13.92
N ALA A 73 9.15 6.45 -13.82
CA ALA A 73 9.32 5.16 -14.46
C ALA A 73 9.37 5.28 -15.99
N ARG A 74 8.53 6.12 -16.60
CA ARG A 74 8.52 6.35 -18.06
C ARG A 74 9.77 7.07 -18.56
N HIS A 75 10.37 7.94 -17.74
CA HIS A 75 11.57 8.69 -18.11
C HIS A 75 12.88 7.95 -17.78
N THR A 76 12.82 6.88 -16.99
CA THR A 76 14.02 6.12 -16.58
C THR A 76 14.40 5.12 -17.67
N PRO A 77 15.58 5.24 -18.30
CA PRO A 77 16.05 4.24 -19.26
C PRO A 77 16.22 2.87 -18.60
N HIS A 78 16.07 1.81 -19.39
CA HIS A 78 16.27 0.45 -18.89
C HIS A 78 17.66 0.27 -18.26
N GLY A 79 17.68 -0.33 -17.06
CA GLY A 79 18.91 -0.55 -16.30
C GLY A 79 19.34 0.62 -15.42
N GLN A 80 18.63 1.75 -15.43
CA GLN A 80 18.88 2.87 -14.52
C GLN A 80 17.91 2.84 -13.31
N PRO A 81 18.32 3.35 -12.15
CA PRO A 81 17.43 3.47 -11.00
C PRO A 81 16.37 4.55 -11.26
N ILE A 82 15.13 4.27 -10.84
CA ILE A 82 14.05 5.27 -10.85
C ILE A 82 14.29 6.24 -9.71
N VAL A 83 14.33 7.54 -10.01
CA VAL A 83 14.47 8.62 -9.04
C VAL A 83 13.23 9.51 -9.14
N LEU A 84 12.60 9.81 -8.01
CA LEU A 84 11.53 10.80 -7.94
C LEU A 84 12.19 12.17 -7.79
N GLU A 85 11.81 13.14 -8.63
CA GLU A 85 12.26 14.53 -8.55
C GLU A 85 11.51 15.32 -7.46
#